data_AF-A0A1L0B7K8-F1
#
_entry.id   AF-A0A1L0B7K8-F1
#
_cell.length_a   1.000
_cell.length_b   1.000
_cell.length_c   1.000
_cell.angle_alpha   90.00
_cell.angle_beta   90.00
_cell.angle_gamma   90.00
#
_symmetry.space_group_name_H-M   'P 1'
#
loop_
_entity.id
_entity.type
_entity.pdbx_description
1 polymer ?
#
loop_
_entity_poly.entity_id
_entity_poly.type
_entity_poly.pdbx_seq_one_letter_code
_entity_poly.pdbx_strand_id
1 'polypeptide(L)'
;MLFQDTKLLFNLLPNEISLSYITNNNKQFVKTVPLVYTTNTKTNELTFGLNENILLKDDDCFETFQILDSDYNVIVQDDIFEQFINYIFSNVLFIDEWKNDLSVIESILVFQSNIQKKINLNSFSNKLRKLFYNIDSPLSKETYQLDSDQLASMSYTTTQDIEKAVIVINIQESFSSSSVYINGIETYKKKTKMCGSFLNFQLSMKGELSRNGGNLNNSNSLLQWKDSTTWLTKVRSLMMNFITLNSYEKDELKTYYNSHGLDYLTYKDRNLNFKINLDSLEEIKRVFLFDNYVINDDTNNITVKSINSLLKDTFENGLALDVQLLSQDTNEESNENKSTLSNEEEKKIHDFIFESYPTKPKSYAYKVVPSKSDIKINKIILKIAPTLLIIPHFENSIKKIINKYISDPTVEIIVEVGSDIWSVNHHFATNCNDKNMMLLFNKN
;
A
#
# COMPACT_ATOMS: atom_id res chain seq x y z
N MET A 1 2.29 -24.69 26.82
CA MET A 1 1.80 -25.19 25.52
C MET A 1 2.73 -24.57 24.49
N LEU A 2 3.62 -25.36 23.89
CA LEU A 2 4.65 -24.82 22.98
C LEU A 2 4.00 -24.51 21.64
N PHE A 3 4.05 -23.25 21.23
CA PHE A 3 3.67 -22.79 19.89
C PHE A 3 4.66 -23.40 18.89
N GLN A 4 4.31 -24.51 18.23
CA GLN A 4 5.04 -25.02 17.06
C GLN A 4 4.43 -24.40 15.79
N ASP A 5 5.21 -24.25 14.74
CA ASP A 5 4.78 -23.76 13.42
C ASP A 5 4.22 -22.33 13.41
N THR A 6 4.92 -21.37 14.06
CA THR A 6 4.47 -19.96 14.06
C THR A 6 5.05 -19.17 12.90
N LYS A 7 4.18 -18.59 12.08
CA LYS A 7 4.55 -17.57 11.09
C LYS A 7 4.14 -16.19 11.58
N LEU A 8 5.02 -15.22 11.42
CA LEU A 8 4.71 -13.81 11.67
C LEU A 8 4.45 -13.11 10.32
N LEU A 9 3.32 -12.44 10.22
CA LEU A 9 2.87 -11.78 9.00
C LEU A 9 2.97 -10.27 9.18
N PHE A 10 3.66 -9.62 8.26
CA PHE A 10 3.68 -8.18 8.10
C PHE A 10 2.96 -7.81 6.80
N ASN A 11 1.71 -7.35 6.91
CA ASN A 11 0.99 -6.81 5.76
C ASN A 11 1.27 -5.30 5.68
N LEU A 12 2.18 -4.92 4.77
CA LEU A 12 2.61 -3.55 4.56
C LEU A 12 1.59 -2.77 3.73
N LEU A 13 1.05 -1.72 4.33
CA LEU A 13 0.33 -0.65 3.66
C LEU A 13 1.21 0.60 3.56
N PRO A 14 0.91 1.49 2.62
CA PRO A 14 1.52 2.82 2.50
C PRO A 14 1.93 3.54 3.79
N ASN A 15 1.07 3.50 4.81
CA ASN A 15 1.21 4.31 6.04
C ASN A 15 1.03 3.48 7.31
N GLU A 16 0.84 2.17 7.18
CA GLU A 16 0.64 1.29 8.33
C GLU A 16 1.09 -0.13 8.03
N ILE A 17 1.25 -0.92 9.07
CA ILE A 17 1.64 -2.31 9.01
C ILE A 17 0.67 -3.12 9.86
N SER A 18 -0.02 -4.06 9.22
CA SER A 18 -0.95 -4.96 9.90
C SER A 18 -0.20 -6.25 10.27
N LEU A 19 -0.17 -6.52 11.58
CA LEU A 19 0.58 -7.62 12.18
C LEU A 19 -0.36 -8.77 12.53
N SER A 20 0.04 -10.00 12.18
CA SER A 20 -0.73 -11.20 12.52
C SER A 20 0.21 -12.38 12.74
N TYR A 21 -0.24 -13.32 13.56
CA TYR A 21 0.38 -14.64 13.68
C TYR A 21 -0.47 -15.69 12.99
N ILE A 22 0.19 -16.72 12.50
CA ILE A 22 -0.44 -18.02 12.24
C ILE A 22 0.28 -19.02 13.12
N THR A 23 -0.44 -19.64 14.04
CA THR A 23 0.06 -20.75 14.86
C THR A 23 -0.87 -21.93 14.69
N ASN A 24 -0.34 -23.11 14.39
CA ASN A 24 -1.16 -24.32 14.16
C ASN A 24 -2.28 -24.06 13.14
N ASN A 25 -1.95 -23.36 12.04
CA ASN A 25 -2.88 -22.94 10.98
C ASN A 25 -4.05 -22.04 11.43
N ASN A 26 -4.01 -21.48 12.64
CA ASN A 26 -4.99 -20.52 13.13
C ASN A 26 -4.44 -19.11 13.08
N LYS A 27 -5.16 -18.22 12.39
CA LYS A 27 -4.87 -16.80 12.35
C LYS A 27 -5.17 -16.14 13.69
N GLN A 28 -4.22 -15.34 14.17
CA GLN A 28 -4.42 -14.39 15.26
C GLN A 28 -4.00 -13.00 14.78
N PHE A 29 -4.98 -12.12 14.56
CA PHE A 29 -4.69 -10.71 14.32
C PHE A 29 -4.18 -10.07 15.60
N VAL A 30 -3.10 -9.30 15.52
CA VAL A 30 -2.50 -8.64 16.68
C VAL A 30 -2.91 -7.18 16.71
N LYS A 31 -2.39 -6.39 15.76
CA LYS A 31 -2.56 -4.95 15.74
C LYS A 31 -2.18 -4.37 14.38
N THR A 32 -2.77 -3.24 14.04
CA THR A 32 -2.28 -2.39 12.96
C THR A 32 -1.48 -1.23 13.55
N VAL A 33 -0.25 -1.06 13.07
CA VAL A 33 0.70 -0.05 13.58
C VAL A 33 0.94 0.99 12.49
N PRO A 34 0.80 2.28 12.78
CA PRO A 34 1.15 3.35 11.85
C PRO A 34 2.65 3.40 11.57
N LEU A 35 3.04 3.58 10.31
CA LEU A 35 4.45 3.65 9.86
C LEU A 35 5.01 5.08 9.99
N VAL A 36 4.84 5.65 11.17
CA VAL A 36 5.33 6.99 11.52
C VAL A 36 6.03 6.99 12.86
N TYR A 37 6.91 7.96 13.05
CA TYR A 37 7.48 8.29 14.35
C TYR A 37 7.34 9.79 14.61
N THR A 38 7.18 10.16 15.88
CA THR A 38 7.15 11.54 16.35
C THR A 38 8.36 11.80 17.23
N THR A 39 9.13 12.83 16.93
CA THR A 39 10.25 13.30 17.74
C THR A 39 9.88 14.58 18.48
N ASN A 40 10.35 14.71 19.73
CA ASN A 40 10.35 15.97 20.45
C ASN A 40 11.70 16.68 20.24
N THR A 41 11.72 17.79 19.52
CA THR A 41 12.93 18.54 19.19
C THR A 41 13.64 19.17 20.39
N LYS A 42 12.97 19.27 21.55
CA LYS A 42 13.58 19.74 22.81
C LYS A 42 14.24 18.61 23.61
N THR A 43 13.67 17.41 23.62
CA THR A 43 14.14 16.29 24.47
C THR A 43 14.82 15.19 23.68
N ASN A 44 14.74 15.21 22.34
CA ASN A 44 15.08 14.11 21.44
C ASN A 44 14.33 12.80 21.77
N GLU A 45 13.20 12.89 22.47
CA GLU A 45 12.35 11.74 22.74
C GLU A 45 11.65 11.30 21.46
N LEU A 46 11.75 10.01 21.15
CA LEU A 46 11.15 9.41 19.97
C LEU A 46 10.01 8.48 20.37
N THR A 47 8.86 8.66 19.73
CA THR A 47 7.67 7.82 19.92
C THR A 47 7.21 7.23 18.60
N PHE A 48 6.85 5.95 18.60
CA PHE A 48 6.37 5.26 17.40
C PHE A 48 4.85 5.10 17.40
N GLY A 49 4.28 5.06 16.20
CA GLY A 49 2.85 5.02 16.00
C GLY A 49 2.20 6.38 16.27
N LEU A 50 0.88 6.37 16.43
CA LEU A 50 0.11 7.60 16.59
C LEU A 50 -0.23 7.82 18.06
N ASN A 51 0.35 8.87 18.64
CA ASN A 51 0.02 9.30 19.99
C ASN A 51 -0.94 10.48 19.94
N GLU A 52 -2.24 10.21 20.05
CA GLU A 52 -3.29 11.24 20.01
C GLU A 52 -3.06 12.37 21.01
N ASN A 53 -2.50 12.07 22.19
CA ASN A 53 -2.19 13.07 23.20
C ASN A 53 -1.06 14.02 22.78
N ILE A 54 -0.10 13.57 21.96
CA ILE A 54 0.95 14.41 21.39
C ILE A 54 0.39 15.21 20.20
N LEU A 55 -0.39 14.55 19.34
CA LEU A 55 -1.03 15.18 18.18
C LEU A 55 -2.00 16.31 18.56
N LEU A 56 -2.54 16.29 19.78
CA LEU A 56 -3.49 17.28 20.30
C LEU A 56 -2.83 18.39 21.14
N LYS A 57 -1.53 18.30 21.44
CA LYS A 57 -0.78 19.37 22.11
C LYS A 57 -0.43 20.46 21.11
N ASP A 58 -0.64 21.71 21.51
CA ASP A 58 -0.28 22.91 20.74
C ASP A 58 1.16 23.30 21.09
N ASP A 59 2.10 22.39 20.85
CA ASP A 59 3.51 22.58 21.18
C ASP A 59 4.34 22.33 19.92
N ASP A 60 4.98 23.38 19.40
CA ASP A 60 5.78 23.39 18.16
C ASP A 60 7.03 22.48 18.23
N CYS A 61 7.20 21.74 19.32
CA CYS A 61 8.35 20.89 19.58
C CYS A 61 8.18 19.47 19.04
N PHE A 62 7.00 19.09 18.56
CA PHE A 62 6.75 17.74 18.06
C PHE A 62 6.67 17.70 16.54
N GLU A 63 7.51 16.89 15.92
CA GLU A 63 7.54 16.68 14.47
C GLU A 63 7.31 15.20 14.15
N THR A 64 6.48 14.91 13.13
CA THR A 64 6.09 13.53 12.77
C THR A 64 6.54 13.18 11.36
N PHE A 65 7.26 12.07 11.24
CA PHE A 65 7.91 11.64 10.01
C PHE A 65 7.46 10.24 9.59
N GLN A 66 7.52 9.96 8.29
CA GLN A 66 7.29 8.63 7.73
C GLN A 66 8.51 7.74 7.89
N ILE A 67 8.24 6.44 8.09
CA ILE A 67 9.28 5.40 8.14
C ILE A 67 9.54 4.84 6.74
N LEU A 68 8.48 4.68 5.93
CA LEU A 68 8.54 4.14 4.58
C LEU A 68 8.07 5.16 3.52
N ASP A 69 8.59 5.03 2.30
CA ASP A 69 8.03 5.72 1.12
C ASP A 69 6.91 4.91 0.43
N SER A 70 6.37 5.43 -0.68
CA SER A 70 5.31 4.80 -1.46
C SER A 70 5.72 3.51 -2.19
N ASP A 71 7.03 3.22 -2.28
CA ASP A 71 7.58 1.98 -2.81
C ASP A 71 8.02 1.02 -1.69
N TYR A 72 7.65 1.32 -0.43
CA TYR A 72 7.98 0.55 0.78
C TYR A 72 9.48 0.48 1.09
N ASN A 73 10.23 1.50 0.67
CA ASN A 73 11.61 1.68 1.07
C ASN A 73 11.66 2.34 2.45
N VAL A 74 12.54 1.85 3.32
CA VAL A 74 12.91 2.50 4.56
C VAL A 74 13.68 3.76 4.22
N ILE A 75 13.11 4.92 4.58
CA ILE A 75 13.69 6.25 4.31
C ILE A 75 14.37 6.87 5.53
N VAL A 76 14.24 6.21 6.69
CA VAL A 76 14.87 6.61 7.95
C VAL A 76 16.25 5.97 8.11
N GLN A 77 17.03 6.49 9.06
CA GLN A 77 18.31 5.92 9.44
C GLN A 77 18.12 4.51 10.06
N ASP A 78 19.16 3.67 9.96
CA ASP A 78 19.11 2.27 10.40
C ASP A 78 18.80 2.12 11.89
N ASP A 79 19.25 3.05 12.72
CA ASP A 79 18.99 3.10 14.17
C ASP A 79 17.53 3.41 14.50
N ILE A 80 16.89 4.33 13.77
CA ILE A 80 15.46 4.64 13.89
C ILE A 80 14.64 3.42 13.43
N PHE A 81 15.04 2.79 12.33
CA PHE A 81 14.38 1.58 11.86
C PHE A 81 14.50 0.43 12.87
N GLU A 82 15.68 0.22 13.46
CA GLU A 82 15.87 -0.79 14.51
C GLU A 82 15.02 -0.50 15.74
N GLN A 83 14.96 0.76 16.19
CA GLN A 83 14.08 1.18 17.29
C GLN A 83 12.59 0.94 16.96
N PHE A 84 12.18 1.14 15.70
CA PHE A 84 10.82 0.82 15.26
C PHE A 84 10.52 -0.68 15.33
N ILE A 85 11.47 -1.52 14.89
CA ILE A 85 11.34 -2.98 15.00
C ILE A 85 11.31 -3.41 16.48
N ASN A 86 12.14 -2.82 17.34
CA ASN A 86 12.05 -3.05 18.79
C ASN A 86 10.68 -2.70 19.34
N TYR A 87 10.10 -1.56 18.95
CA TYR A 87 8.74 -1.17 19.35
C TYR A 87 7.70 -2.21 18.89
N ILE A 88 7.79 -2.69 17.64
CA ILE A 88 6.89 -3.75 17.17
C ILE A 88 7.03 -5.00 18.03
N PHE A 89 8.24 -5.53 18.20
CA PHE A 89 8.44 -6.79 18.90
C PHE A 89 8.11 -6.69 20.39
N SER A 90 8.64 -5.70 21.11
CA SER A 90 8.45 -5.59 22.56
C SER A 90 7.08 -5.01 22.93
N ASN A 91 6.61 -3.95 22.27
CA ASN A 91 5.40 -3.24 22.72
C ASN A 91 4.12 -3.65 22.00
N VAL A 92 4.21 -4.22 20.79
CA VAL A 92 3.03 -4.62 20.02
C VAL A 92 2.85 -6.14 20.05
N LEU A 93 3.94 -6.88 19.88
CA LEU A 93 3.95 -8.33 19.88
C LEU A 93 4.22 -8.95 21.25
N PHE A 94 4.68 -8.15 22.22
CA PHE A 94 5.02 -8.56 23.59
C PHE A 94 6.10 -9.66 23.66
N ILE A 95 7.14 -9.51 22.81
CA ILE A 95 8.35 -10.34 22.77
C ILE A 95 9.51 -9.48 23.30
N ASP A 96 9.65 -9.41 24.62
CA ASP A 96 10.57 -8.47 25.30
C ASP A 96 12.05 -8.75 24.97
N GLU A 97 12.43 -10.01 24.78
CA GLU A 97 13.81 -10.43 24.46
C GLU A 97 13.96 -10.96 23.03
N TRP A 98 13.23 -10.37 22.08
CA TRP A 98 13.23 -10.84 20.68
C TRP A 98 14.63 -10.88 20.04
N LYS A 99 15.61 -10.13 20.54
CA LYS A 99 16.99 -10.22 20.04
C LYS A 99 17.74 -11.47 20.52
N ASN A 100 17.30 -12.06 21.62
CA ASN A 100 17.91 -13.25 22.22
C ASN A 100 17.15 -14.52 21.83
N ASP A 101 15.82 -14.46 21.74
CA ASP A 101 14.98 -15.62 21.48
C ASP A 101 13.82 -15.31 20.52
N LEU A 102 13.97 -15.83 19.30
CA LEU A 102 12.92 -15.89 18.27
C LEU A 102 12.57 -17.33 17.89
N SER A 103 12.96 -18.31 18.73
CA SER A 103 12.88 -19.73 18.41
C SER A 103 11.47 -20.22 18.09
N VAL A 104 10.45 -19.49 18.57
CA VAL A 104 9.04 -19.77 18.31
C VAL A 104 8.62 -19.39 16.89
N ILE A 105 9.28 -18.41 16.26
CA ILE A 105 8.95 -17.91 14.93
C ILE A 105 9.77 -18.66 13.89
N GLU A 106 9.11 -19.40 13.02
CA GLU A 106 9.78 -20.17 11.96
C GLU A 106 10.08 -19.31 10.74
N SER A 107 9.15 -18.43 10.38
CA SER A 107 9.26 -17.58 9.21
C SER A 107 8.51 -16.27 9.37
N ILE A 108 8.97 -15.28 8.61
CA ILE A 108 8.37 -13.98 8.50
C ILE A 108 7.90 -13.78 7.06
N LEU A 109 6.61 -13.51 6.89
CA LEU A 109 6.00 -13.22 5.60
C LEU A 109 5.68 -11.73 5.52
N VAL A 110 6.44 -11.00 4.71
CA VAL A 110 6.21 -9.59 4.43
C VAL A 110 5.40 -9.49 3.15
N PHE A 111 4.12 -9.23 3.29
CA PHE A 111 3.21 -9.00 2.18
C PHE A 111 3.19 -7.52 1.84
N GLN A 112 3.51 -7.20 0.59
CA GLN A 112 3.37 -5.84 0.09
C GLN A 112 2.90 -5.84 -1.37
N SER A 113 2.33 -4.73 -1.79
CA SER A 113 2.14 -4.47 -3.21
C SER A 113 3.40 -3.79 -3.77
N ASN A 114 3.45 -3.61 -5.08
CA ASN A 114 4.41 -2.68 -5.68
C ASN A 114 5.91 -3.01 -5.41
N ILE A 115 6.31 -4.27 -5.55
CA ILE A 115 7.72 -4.68 -5.35
C ILE A 115 8.53 -4.36 -6.61
N GLN A 116 9.75 -3.84 -6.43
CA GLN A 116 10.69 -3.62 -7.52
C GLN A 116 11.24 -4.96 -8.06
N LYS A 117 11.55 -5.01 -9.36
CA LYS A 117 12.08 -6.25 -10.00
C LYS A 117 13.54 -6.56 -9.65
N LYS A 118 14.28 -5.59 -9.11
CA LYS A 118 15.69 -5.75 -8.69
C LYS A 118 15.76 -5.79 -7.17
N ILE A 119 16.76 -6.50 -6.63
CA ILE A 119 17.06 -6.50 -5.20
C ILE A 119 17.24 -5.05 -4.74
N ASN A 120 16.44 -4.66 -3.74
CA ASN A 120 16.47 -3.34 -3.16
C ASN A 120 16.79 -3.45 -1.67
N LEU A 121 18.02 -3.09 -1.30
CA LEU A 121 18.52 -3.16 0.08
C LEU A 121 17.78 -2.25 1.06
N ASN A 122 17.11 -1.20 0.54
CA ASN A 122 16.29 -0.30 1.35
C ASN A 122 14.85 -0.78 1.54
N SER A 123 14.42 -1.86 0.86
CA SER A 123 13.10 -2.42 1.13
C SER A 123 12.96 -2.86 2.59
N PHE A 124 11.76 -2.73 3.15
CA PHE A 124 11.47 -3.15 4.53
C PHE A 124 11.96 -4.58 4.83
N SER A 125 11.72 -5.52 3.90
CA SER A 125 12.14 -6.91 4.07
C SER A 125 13.66 -7.07 4.14
N ASN A 126 14.41 -6.35 3.30
CA ASN A 126 15.88 -6.45 3.31
C ASN A 126 16.51 -5.74 4.50
N LYS A 127 15.95 -4.62 4.96
CA LYS A 127 16.37 -3.98 6.22
C LYS A 127 16.09 -4.89 7.42
N LEU A 128 14.94 -5.57 7.43
CA LEU A 128 14.61 -6.55 8.46
C LEU A 128 15.55 -7.76 8.44
N ARG A 129 15.88 -8.30 7.25
CA ARG A 129 16.89 -9.36 7.10
C ARG A 129 18.25 -8.94 7.63
N LYS A 130 18.69 -7.70 7.34
CA LYS A 130 19.95 -7.14 7.86
C LYS A 130 19.95 -7.13 9.40
N LEU A 131 18.84 -6.73 10.03
CA LEU A 131 18.71 -6.77 11.50
C LEU A 131 18.83 -8.19 12.05
N PHE A 132 18.15 -9.17 11.45
CA PHE A 132 18.25 -10.57 11.89
C PHE A 132 19.63 -11.18 11.64
N TYR A 133 20.27 -10.80 10.54
CA TYR A 133 21.63 -11.23 10.23
C TYR A 133 22.62 -10.72 11.28
N ASN A 134 22.47 -9.48 11.75
CA ASN A 134 23.34 -8.88 12.76
C ASN A 134 23.23 -9.54 14.15
N ILE A 135 22.17 -10.32 14.42
CA ILE A 135 21.97 -11.06 15.66
C ILE A 135 22.06 -12.58 15.45
N ASP A 136 22.65 -13.03 14.33
CA ASP A 136 22.80 -14.44 13.97
C ASP A 136 21.49 -15.25 13.99
N SER A 137 20.35 -14.60 13.71
CA SER A 137 19.04 -15.24 13.72
C SER A 137 18.76 -16.00 12.41
N PRO A 138 18.18 -17.22 12.47
CA PRO A 138 17.77 -17.96 11.28
C PRO A 138 16.71 -17.22 10.45
N LEU A 139 15.97 -16.29 11.05
CA LEU A 139 14.97 -15.46 10.36
C LEU A 139 15.58 -14.56 9.28
N SER A 140 16.89 -14.32 9.30
CA SER A 140 17.60 -13.66 8.20
C SER A 140 17.40 -14.38 6.85
N LYS A 141 17.23 -15.71 6.88
CA LYS A 141 16.98 -16.58 5.69
C LYS A 141 15.52 -17.00 5.54
N GLU A 142 14.71 -16.84 6.58
CA GLU A 142 13.29 -17.22 6.61
C GLU A 142 12.35 -16.00 6.62
N THR A 143 12.84 -14.86 6.13
CA THR A 143 12.02 -13.67 5.85
C THR A 143 11.74 -13.62 4.35
N TYR A 144 10.48 -13.68 3.95
CA TYR A 144 10.02 -13.71 2.55
C TYR A 144 9.28 -12.43 2.20
N GLN A 145 9.58 -11.84 1.03
CA GLN A 145 8.89 -10.66 0.52
C GLN A 145 7.94 -11.08 -0.61
N LEU A 146 6.64 -11.03 -0.34
CA LEU A 146 5.61 -11.61 -1.18
C LEU A 146 4.74 -10.52 -1.83
N ASP A 147 4.53 -10.65 -3.14
CA ASP A 147 3.70 -9.74 -3.93
C ASP A 147 2.21 -10.03 -3.73
N SER A 148 1.53 -9.17 -2.97
CA SER A 148 0.11 -9.32 -2.66
C SER A 148 -0.80 -9.19 -3.89
N ASP A 149 -0.37 -8.45 -4.92
CA ASP A 149 -1.16 -8.30 -6.15
C ASP A 149 -1.06 -9.54 -7.02
N GLN A 150 0.13 -10.13 -7.11
CA GLN A 150 0.32 -11.41 -7.80
C GLN A 150 -0.47 -12.53 -7.09
N LEU A 151 -0.40 -12.61 -5.76
CA LEU A 151 -1.16 -13.60 -4.98
C LEU A 151 -2.67 -13.45 -5.18
N ALA A 152 -3.19 -12.21 -5.12
CA ALA A 152 -4.60 -11.94 -5.41
C ALA A 152 -4.97 -12.38 -6.83
N SER A 153 -4.15 -12.02 -7.82
CA SER A 153 -4.40 -12.39 -9.21
C SER A 153 -4.56 -13.91 -9.39
N MET A 154 -3.71 -14.69 -8.70
CA MET A 154 -3.71 -16.15 -8.77
C MET A 154 -4.84 -16.78 -7.95
N SER A 155 -5.11 -16.25 -6.76
CA SER A 155 -6.13 -16.76 -5.84
C SER A 155 -7.55 -16.70 -6.43
N TYR A 156 -7.82 -15.74 -7.30
CA TYR A 156 -9.13 -15.57 -7.91
C TYR A 156 -9.27 -16.21 -9.30
N THR A 157 -8.22 -16.85 -9.82
CA THR A 157 -8.24 -17.58 -11.10
C THR A 157 -8.48 -19.07 -10.92
N THR A 158 -9.26 -19.65 -11.83
CA THR A 158 -9.39 -21.11 -11.96
C THR A 158 -8.53 -21.64 -13.12
N THR A 159 -8.36 -22.96 -13.21
CA THR A 159 -7.63 -23.59 -14.33
C THR A 159 -8.32 -23.39 -15.69
N GLN A 160 -9.61 -23.04 -15.73
CA GLN A 160 -10.33 -22.69 -16.96
C GLN A 160 -10.05 -21.26 -17.44
N ASP A 161 -9.35 -20.46 -16.63
CA ASP A 161 -9.07 -19.05 -16.89
C ASP A 161 -7.62 -18.79 -17.31
N ILE A 162 -6.86 -19.85 -17.54
CA ILE A 162 -5.52 -19.79 -18.12
C ILE A 162 -5.60 -19.01 -19.45
N GLU A 163 -4.62 -18.13 -19.69
CA GLU A 163 -4.51 -17.18 -20.82
C GLU A 163 -5.46 -15.97 -20.80
N LYS A 164 -6.36 -15.85 -19.82
CA LYS A 164 -7.14 -14.63 -19.63
C LYS A 164 -6.43 -13.65 -18.69
N ALA A 165 -6.68 -12.36 -18.90
CA ALA A 165 -6.14 -11.30 -18.06
C ALA A 165 -6.91 -11.17 -16.74
N VAL A 166 -6.19 -11.08 -15.64
CA VAL A 166 -6.67 -10.55 -14.36
C VAL A 166 -6.09 -9.15 -14.18
N ILE A 167 -6.96 -8.16 -13.99
CA ILE A 167 -6.54 -6.77 -13.79
C ILE A 167 -6.64 -6.46 -12.29
N VAL A 168 -5.53 -6.08 -11.66
CA VAL A 168 -5.53 -5.63 -10.26
C VAL A 168 -5.41 -4.11 -10.25
N ILE A 169 -6.44 -3.44 -9.76
CA ILE A 169 -6.50 -1.98 -9.62
C ILE A 169 -6.35 -1.66 -8.14
N ASN A 170 -5.24 -1.04 -7.77
CA ASN A 170 -4.97 -0.55 -6.44
C ASN A 170 -5.19 0.96 -6.38
N ILE A 171 -6.06 1.41 -5.51
CA ILE A 171 -6.22 2.84 -5.20
C ILE A 171 -6.01 2.95 -3.69
N GLN A 172 -4.75 3.15 -3.33
CA GLN A 172 -4.28 3.10 -1.95
C GLN A 172 -3.98 4.50 -1.43
N GLU A 173 -3.56 4.57 -0.17
CA GLU A 173 -3.30 5.84 0.48
C GLU A 173 -2.09 6.58 -0.12
N SER A 174 -0.93 5.94 -0.34
CA SER A 174 0.25 6.62 -0.92
C SER A 174 0.43 6.43 -2.42
N PHE A 175 -0.28 5.49 -3.04
CA PHE A 175 -0.16 5.24 -4.47
C PHE A 175 -1.49 4.76 -5.06
N SER A 176 -1.63 4.96 -6.37
CA SER A 176 -2.62 4.22 -7.16
C SER A 176 -1.91 3.54 -8.32
N SER A 177 -2.23 2.28 -8.56
CA SER A 177 -1.66 1.49 -9.62
C SER A 177 -2.69 0.59 -10.27
N SER A 178 -2.37 0.14 -11.46
CA SER A 178 -3.17 -0.82 -12.20
C SER A 178 -2.22 -1.76 -12.92
N SER A 179 -2.36 -3.05 -12.66
CA SER A 179 -1.50 -4.12 -13.16
C SER A 179 -2.34 -5.15 -13.92
N VAL A 180 -1.78 -5.67 -15.01
CA VAL A 180 -2.37 -6.77 -15.78
C VAL A 180 -1.54 -8.03 -15.53
N TYR A 181 -2.24 -9.11 -15.18
CA TYR A 181 -1.65 -10.42 -14.96
C TYR A 181 -2.25 -11.42 -15.95
N ILE A 182 -1.40 -12.19 -16.62
CA ILE A 182 -1.80 -13.32 -17.47
C ILE A 182 -1.04 -14.53 -16.96
N ASN A 183 -1.74 -15.63 -16.66
CA ASN A 183 -1.12 -16.82 -16.06
C ASN A 183 -0.33 -16.52 -14.77
N GLY A 184 -0.79 -15.54 -13.97
CA GLY A 184 -0.10 -15.10 -12.75
C GLY A 184 1.20 -14.31 -12.98
N ILE A 185 1.52 -13.94 -14.23
CA ILE A 185 2.68 -13.14 -14.60
C ILE A 185 2.25 -11.69 -14.86
N GLU A 186 2.88 -10.72 -14.20
CA GLU A 186 2.65 -9.28 -14.45
C GLU A 186 3.17 -8.90 -15.84
N THR A 187 2.27 -8.68 -16.79
CA THR A 187 2.60 -8.25 -18.16
C THR A 187 2.69 -6.74 -18.30
N TYR A 188 1.92 -6.02 -17.47
CA TYR A 188 1.84 -4.58 -17.51
C TYR A 188 1.60 -4.01 -16.11
N LYS A 189 2.18 -2.84 -15.83
CA LYS A 189 1.93 -2.06 -14.62
C LYS A 189 2.03 -0.57 -14.90
N LYS A 190 1.03 0.18 -14.45
CA LYS A 190 1.07 1.63 -14.43
C LYS A 190 0.78 2.17 -13.04
N LYS A 191 1.36 3.34 -12.73
CA LYS A 191 1.18 4.07 -11.48
C LYS A 191 0.77 5.52 -11.72
N THR A 192 0.10 6.08 -10.73
CA THR A 192 -0.11 7.52 -10.59
C THR A 192 0.00 7.95 -9.13
N LYS A 193 0.32 9.23 -8.91
CA LYS A 193 0.30 9.89 -7.59
C LYS A 193 -1.11 10.32 -7.17
N MET A 194 -2.14 10.00 -7.96
CA MET A 194 -3.54 10.25 -7.62
C MET A 194 -4.02 9.19 -6.60
N CYS A 195 -3.73 9.42 -5.32
CA CYS A 195 -3.92 8.48 -4.21
C CYS A 195 -4.58 9.15 -3.00
N GLY A 196 -4.83 8.42 -1.91
CA GLY A 196 -5.41 8.98 -0.69
C GLY A 196 -4.67 10.22 -0.17
N SER A 197 -3.33 10.25 -0.21
CA SER A 197 -2.54 11.42 0.17
C SER A 197 -2.79 12.64 -0.74
N PHE A 198 -3.11 12.43 -2.01
CA PHE A 198 -3.54 13.53 -2.88
C PHE A 198 -4.96 14.01 -2.54
N LEU A 199 -5.89 13.09 -2.27
CA LEU A 199 -7.23 13.43 -1.78
C LEU A 199 -7.13 14.29 -0.51
N ASN A 200 -6.23 13.89 0.38
CA ASN A 200 -5.95 14.57 1.63
C ASN A 200 -5.48 16.01 1.43
N PHE A 201 -4.52 16.20 0.52
CA PHE A 201 -4.07 17.51 0.09
C PHE A 201 -5.22 18.37 -0.48
N GLN A 202 -6.09 17.79 -1.29
CA GLN A 202 -7.23 18.52 -1.85
C GLN A 202 -8.26 18.92 -0.79
N LEU A 203 -8.55 18.02 0.16
CA LEU A 203 -9.45 18.28 1.28
C LEU A 203 -8.90 19.37 2.21
N SER A 204 -7.58 19.40 2.45
CA SER A 204 -6.96 20.44 3.28
C SER A 204 -6.93 21.81 2.60
N MET A 205 -6.77 21.86 1.27
CA MET A 205 -6.82 23.12 0.51
C MET A 205 -8.23 23.73 0.42
N LYS A 206 -9.27 22.89 0.37
CA LYS A 206 -10.66 23.33 0.09
C LYS A 206 -11.59 23.28 1.30
N GLY A 207 -11.16 22.68 2.41
CA GLY A 207 -11.91 22.59 3.65
C GLY A 207 -11.55 23.68 4.65
N GLU A 208 -12.46 23.94 5.58
CA GLU A 208 -12.32 24.89 6.67
C GLU A 208 -12.16 24.12 7.99
N LEU A 209 -11.03 24.32 8.68
CA LEU A 209 -10.79 23.73 10.00
C LEU A 209 -10.87 24.81 11.07
N SER A 210 -11.64 24.55 12.13
CA SER A 210 -11.78 25.40 13.31
C SER A 210 -11.52 24.59 14.58
N ARG A 211 -10.98 25.25 15.62
CA ARG A 211 -10.75 24.67 16.95
C ARG A 211 -11.67 25.32 17.98
N ASN A 212 -12.11 24.55 18.97
CA ASN A 212 -12.85 25.11 20.10
C ASN A 212 -11.89 26.00 20.92
N GLY A 213 -12.13 27.32 20.96
CA GLY A 213 -11.41 28.27 21.82
C GLY A 213 -10.30 29.12 21.18
N GLY A 214 -10.08 29.04 19.86
CA GLY A 214 -9.13 29.91 19.15
C GLY A 214 -9.79 31.14 18.51
N ASN A 215 -9.22 32.33 18.71
CA ASN A 215 -9.60 33.54 17.97
C ASN A 215 -9.33 33.37 16.46
N LEU A 216 -10.26 33.85 15.65
CA LEU A 216 -10.35 33.81 14.18
C LEU A 216 -9.25 34.58 13.41
N ASN A 217 -8.03 34.71 13.93
CA ASN A 217 -6.91 35.36 13.21
C ASN A 217 -5.99 34.32 12.55
N ASN A 218 -6.51 33.61 11.55
CA ASN A 218 -5.75 32.65 10.74
C ASN A 218 -5.25 33.31 9.44
N SER A 219 -4.15 34.06 9.52
CA SER A 219 -3.35 34.39 8.32
C SER A 219 -2.14 33.47 8.12
N ASN A 220 -1.95 32.44 8.96
CA ASN A 220 -0.81 31.51 8.86
C ASN A 220 -1.15 30.00 8.92
N SER A 221 -2.42 29.60 8.84
CA SER A 221 -2.83 28.19 9.05
C SER A 221 -2.51 27.22 7.91
N LEU A 222 -1.81 27.66 6.85
CA LEU A 222 -1.38 26.80 5.73
C LEU A 222 0.06 26.28 5.88
N LEU A 223 0.92 26.95 6.68
CA LEU A 223 2.34 26.59 6.79
C LEU A 223 2.61 25.46 7.80
N GLN A 224 1.83 25.36 8.88
CA GLN A 224 1.97 24.28 9.87
C GLN A 224 1.34 22.93 9.45
N TRP A 225 0.67 22.88 8.29
CA TRP A 225 -0.05 21.69 7.80
C TRP A 225 0.52 21.15 6.47
N LYS A 226 1.74 21.56 6.11
CA LYS A 226 2.43 21.08 4.91
C LYS A 226 2.92 19.64 5.01
N ASP A 227 3.00 19.06 6.21
CA ASP A 227 3.42 17.67 6.36
C ASP A 227 2.22 16.71 6.33
N SER A 228 2.21 15.91 5.26
CA SER A 228 1.24 14.86 4.92
C SER A 228 1.00 13.80 6.00
N THR A 229 1.73 13.81 7.11
CA THR A 229 1.81 12.73 8.11
C THR A 229 0.85 12.94 9.29
N THR A 230 0.67 14.17 9.76
CA THR A 230 -0.15 14.52 10.95
C THR A 230 -1.64 14.57 10.64
N TRP A 231 -1.99 14.94 9.41
CA TRP A 231 -3.36 15.10 8.92
C TRP A 231 -4.04 13.73 8.69
N LEU A 232 -3.28 12.76 8.16
CA LEU A 232 -3.72 11.42 7.77
C LEU A 232 -4.38 10.63 8.92
N THR A 233 -3.90 10.85 10.13
CA THR A 233 -4.32 10.19 11.36
C THR A 233 -5.63 10.70 11.91
N LYS A 234 -5.72 12.02 12.10
CA LYS A 234 -6.95 12.66 12.57
C LYS A 234 -8.04 12.47 11.52
N VAL A 235 -7.66 12.45 10.24
CA VAL A 235 -8.58 12.26 9.13
C VAL A 235 -9.17 10.86 9.10
N ARG A 236 -8.45 9.81 9.51
CA ARG A 236 -9.05 8.48 9.67
C ARG A 236 -10.19 8.47 10.71
N SER A 237 -10.04 9.18 11.82
CA SER A 237 -11.13 9.38 12.81
C SER A 237 -12.21 10.36 12.32
N LEU A 238 -11.85 11.36 11.49
CA LEU A 238 -12.81 12.18 10.73
C LEU A 238 -13.68 11.32 9.80
N MET A 239 -13.04 10.37 9.09
CA MET A 239 -13.59 9.59 7.98
C MET A 239 -14.61 8.55 8.39
N MET A 240 -14.41 7.89 9.54
CA MET A 240 -15.34 6.88 10.05
C MET A 240 -16.67 7.47 10.55
N ASN A 241 -16.76 8.80 10.67
CA ASN A 241 -17.93 9.52 11.21
C ASN A 241 -18.71 10.33 10.16
N PHE A 242 -18.24 10.40 8.90
CA PHE A 242 -19.07 10.92 7.82
C PHE A 242 -20.09 9.85 7.43
N ILE A 243 -21.38 10.18 7.59
CA ILE A 243 -22.49 9.28 7.25
C ILE A 243 -22.41 8.94 5.75
N THR A 244 -22.13 7.67 5.43
CA THR A 244 -22.22 7.15 4.07
C THR A 244 -23.71 7.06 3.70
N LEU A 245 -24.21 8.03 2.93
CA LEU A 245 -25.55 7.95 2.38
C LEU A 245 -25.52 6.95 1.20
N ASN A 246 -26.14 5.80 1.41
CA ASN A 246 -26.06 4.63 0.52
C ASN A 246 -26.85 4.76 -0.79
N SER A 247 -27.29 5.95 -1.21
CA SER A 247 -28.10 6.06 -2.41
C SER A 247 -28.07 7.43 -3.09
N TYR A 248 -27.85 7.36 -4.41
CA TYR A 248 -28.28 8.27 -5.49
C TYR A 248 -27.31 9.31 -6.10
N GLU A 249 -27.65 9.69 -7.34
CA GLU A 249 -26.87 10.50 -8.27
C GLU A 249 -26.62 11.95 -7.78
N LYS A 250 -25.79 12.69 -8.52
CA LYS A 250 -25.31 14.07 -8.24
C LYS A 250 -26.35 15.01 -7.64
N ASP A 251 -27.60 14.92 -8.06
CA ASP A 251 -28.66 15.80 -7.60
C ASP A 251 -29.19 15.44 -6.21
N GLU A 252 -29.02 14.20 -5.71
CA GLU A 252 -29.66 13.74 -4.48
C GLU A 252 -28.84 13.97 -3.21
N LEU A 253 -27.50 13.97 -3.26
CA LEU A 253 -26.69 14.38 -2.10
C LEU A 253 -26.85 15.89 -1.86
N LYS A 254 -26.79 16.67 -2.94
CA LYS A 254 -27.14 18.08 -2.93
C LYS A 254 -28.59 18.29 -2.49
N THR A 255 -29.54 17.47 -2.95
CA THR A 255 -30.95 17.54 -2.50
C THR A 255 -31.14 17.11 -1.06
N TYR A 256 -30.41 16.11 -0.54
CA TYR A 256 -30.48 15.68 0.86
C TYR A 256 -30.01 16.80 1.77
N TYR A 257 -28.81 17.33 1.52
CA TYR A 257 -28.31 18.43 2.33
C TYR A 257 -29.14 19.70 2.12
N ASN A 258 -29.53 20.07 0.88
CA ASN A 258 -30.42 21.21 0.61
C ASN A 258 -31.80 21.06 1.27
N SER A 259 -32.39 19.86 1.28
CA SER A 259 -33.68 19.58 1.94
C SER A 259 -33.60 19.65 3.46
N HIS A 260 -32.38 19.54 4.02
CA HIS A 260 -32.08 19.77 5.44
C HIS A 260 -31.44 21.16 5.69
N GLY A 261 -31.37 22.03 4.67
CA GLY A 261 -30.84 23.39 4.77
C GLY A 261 -29.32 23.48 4.93
N LEU A 262 -28.59 22.46 4.50
CA LEU A 262 -27.13 22.34 4.59
C LEU A 262 -26.52 22.36 3.18
N ASP A 263 -25.43 23.09 2.98
CA ASP A 263 -24.64 23.13 1.74
C ASP A 263 -23.20 22.60 1.93
N TYR A 264 -22.97 21.94 3.08
CA TYR A 264 -21.67 21.49 3.53
C TYR A 264 -21.72 20.13 4.24
N LEU A 265 -20.59 19.43 4.23
CA LEU A 265 -20.28 18.34 5.15
C LEU A 265 -19.50 18.90 6.35
N THR A 266 -19.92 18.54 7.56
CA THR A 266 -19.17 18.83 8.79
C THR A 266 -18.74 17.56 9.50
N TYR A 267 -17.58 17.63 10.11
CA TYR A 267 -17.14 16.71 11.15
C TYR A 267 -16.78 17.49 12.38
N LYS A 268 -17.17 16.97 13.55
CA LYS A 268 -16.83 17.57 14.83
C LYS A 268 -16.30 16.51 15.79
N ASP A 269 -15.13 16.78 16.33
CA ASP A 269 -14.54 16.09 17.48
C ASP A 269 -14.50 17.05 18.69
N ARG A 270 -14.05 16.56 19.84
CA ARG A 270 -13.97 17.31 21.11
C ARG A 270 -13.31 18.68 20.97
N ASN A 271 -12.27 18.79 20.13
CA ASN A 271 -11.47 20.01 19.98
C ASN A 271 -11.40 20.57 18.55
N LEU A 272 -11.94 19.86 17.55
CA LEU A 272 -11.79 20.17 16.12
C LEU A 272 -13.13 20.12 15.41
N ASN A 273 -13.37 21.08 14.52
CA ASN A 273 -14.50 21.09 13.61
C ASN A 273 -13.98 21.33 12.19
N PHE A 274 -14.25 20.38 11.30
CA PHE A 274 -13.93 20.48 9.88
C PHE A 274 -15.22 20.66 9.09
N LYS A 275 -15.23 21.60 8.16
CA LYS A 275 -16.35 21.89 7.27
C LYS A 275 -15.85 21.91 5.83
N ILE A 276 -16.59 21.32 4.90
CA ILE A 276 -16.28 21.44 3.46
C ILE A 276 -17.59 21.57 2.67
N ASN A 277 -17.59 22.50 1.71
CA ASN A 277 -18.76 22.72 0.84
C ASN A 277 -18.94 21.53 -0.12
N LEU A 278 -20.19 21.18 -0.41
CA LEU A 278 -20.50 20.05 -1.29
C LEU A 278 -19.99 20.26 -2.72
N ASP A 279 -20.06 21.49 -3.23
CA ASP A 279 -19.53 21.82 -4.57
C ASP A 279 -18.01 21.63 -4.63
N SER A 280 -17.28 21.89 -3.53
CA SER A 280 -15.84 21.62 -3.43
C SER A 280 -15.55 20.12 -3.46
N LEU A 281 -16.32 19.29 -2.78
CA LEU A 281 -16.15 17.83 -2.80
C LEU A 281 -16.37 17.23 -4.18
N GLU A 282 -17.36 17.73 -4.93
CA GLU A 282 -17.60 17.31 -6.31
C GLU A 282 -16.46 17.71 -7.23
N GLU A 283 -15.87 18.89 -7.04
CA GLU A 283 -14.68 19.30 -7.77
C GLU A 283 -13.49 18.38 -7.47
N ILE A 284 -13.23 18.07 -6.18
CA ILE A 284 -12.18 17.14 -5.77
C ILE A 284 -12.39 15.77 -6.42
N LYS A 285 -13.62 15.24 -6.38
CA LYS A 285 -13.98 13.97 -7.01
C LYS A 285 -13.73 13.99 -8.51
N ARG A 286 -14.11 15.08 -9.20
CA ARG A 286 -13.87 15.24 -10.65
C ARG A 286 -12.38 15.22 -10.98
N VAL A 287 -11.58 15.96 -10.23
CA VAL A 287 -10.12 15.98 -10.39
C VAL A 287 -9.54 14.59 -10.11
N PHE A 288 -9.93 13.96 -9.01
CA PHE A 288 -9.42 12.64 -8.64
C PHE A 288 -9.69 11.59 -9.73
N LEU A 289 -10.93 11.55 -10.22
CA LEU A 289 -11.38 10.50 -11.13
C LEU A 289 -11.09 10.81 -12.60
N PHE A 290 -11.18 12.06 -13.04
CA PHE A 290 -11.21 12.40 -14.47
C PHE A 290 -10.12 13.37 -14.90
N ASP A 291 -9.89 14.46 -14.16
CA ASP A 291 -8.99 15.52 -14.62
C ASP A 291 -7.53 15.27 -14.19
N ASN A 292 -6.58 15.41 -15.10
CA ASN A 292 -5.16 15.40 -14.70
C ASN A 292 -4.88 16.66 -13.88
N TYR A 293 -4.05 16.54 -12.84
CA TYR A 293 -3.65 17.66 -11.99
C TYR A 293 -2.21 18.04 -12.28
N VAL A 294 -1.92 19.32 -12.48
CA VAL A 294 -0.56 19.81 -12.70
C VAL A 294 -0.07 20.47 -11.42
N ILE A 295 0.99 19.92 -10.84
CA ILE A 295 1.73 20.55 -9.75
C ILE A 295 2.79 21.42 -10.41
N ASN A 296 2.64 22.75 -10.27
CA ASN A 296 3.66 23.71 -10.66
C ASN A 296 4.59 23.91 -9.47
N ASP A 297 5.81 23.40 -9.58
CA ASP A 297 6.92 23.79 -8.70
C ASP A 297 7.84 24.73 -9.49
N ASP A 298 8.54 25.65 -8.82
CA ASP A 298 9.32 26.73 -9.46
C ASP A 298 10.39 26.20 -10.45
N THR A 299 10.68 24.90 -10.42
CA THR A 299 11.67 24.22 -11.27
C THR A 299 11.10 23.12 -12.18
N ASN A 300 9.84 22.68 -12.03
CA ASN A 300 9.25 21.62 -12.87
C ASN A 300 7.72 21.56 -12.76
N ASN A 301 7.06 21.27 -13.90
CA ASN A 301 5.63 20.94 -13.94
C ASN A 301 5.46 19.42 -13.90
N ILE A 302 4.94 18.89 -12.79
CA ILE A 302 4.64 17.47 -12.63
C ILE A 302 3.14 17.26 -12.89
N THR A 303 2.79 16.53 -13.94
CA THR A 303 1.39 16.13 -14.20
C THR A 303 1.06 14.83 -13.48
N VAL A 304 0.14 14.89 -12.52
CA VAL A 304 -0.48 13.75 -11.85
C VAL A 304 -1.66 13.27 -12.70
N LYS A 305 -1.63 12.00 -13.10
CA LYS A 305 -2.68 11.41 -13.95
C LYS A 305 -3.90 11.01 -13.13
N SER A 306 -5.10 11.31 -13.61
CA SER A 306 -6.35 10.88 -12.95
C SER A 306 -6.51 9.36 -12.94
N ILE A 307 -7.43 8.84 -12.11
CA ILE A 307 -7.77 7.41 -12.11
C ILE A 307 -8.28 6.96 -13.48
N ASN A 308 -9.13 7.74 -14.17
CA ASN A 308 -9.57 7.40 -15.51
C ASN A 308 -8.39 7.34 -16.50
N SER A 309 -7.41 8.24 -16.39
CA SER A 309 -6.21 8.17 -17.24
C SER A 309 -5.35 6.95 -16.94
N LEU A 310 -5.23 6.53 -15.68
CA LEU A 310 -4.55 5.30 -15.28
C LEU A 310 -5.25 4.07 -15.87
N LEU A 311 -6.57 4.01 -15.75
CA LEU A 311 -7.37 2.89 -16.24
C LEU A 311 -7.32 2.83 -17.77
N LYS A 312 -7.51 3.96 -18.46
CA LYS A 312 -7.39 4.03 -19.92
C LYS A 312 -6.07 3.43 -20.42
N ASP A 313 -4.96 3.85 -19.83
CA ASP A 313 -3.62 3.34 -20.16
C ASP A 313 -3.51 1.81 -19.93
N THR A 314 -4.13 1.31 -18.85
CA THR A 314 -4.15 -0.13 -18.55
C THR A 314 -4.94 -0.92 -19.58
N PHE A 315 -6.16 -0.49 -19.91
CA PHE A 315 -7.02 -1.21 -20.84
C PHE A 315 -6.51 -1.12 -22.28
N GLU A 316 -5.97 0.03 -22.70
CA GLU A 316 -5.47 0.22 -24.07
C GLU A 316 -4.08 -0.39 -24.29
N ASN A 317 -3.14 -0.19 -23.35
CA ASN A 317 -1.76 -0.64 -23.53
C ASN A 317 -1.45 -1.94 -22.79
N GLY A 318 -2.09 -2.20 -21.65
CA GLY A 318 -1.85 -3.41 -20.86
C GLY A 318 -2.44 -4.66 -21.50
N LEU A 319 -3.63 -4.57 -22.10
CA LEU A 319 -4.26 -5.69 -22.82
C LEU A 319 -3.69 -5.91 -24.23
N ALA A 320 -2.76 -5.05 -24.67
CA ALA A 320 -2.00 -5.25 -25.90
C ALA A 320 -0.76 -6.14 -25.69
N LEU A 321 -0.55 -6.70 -24.49
CA LEU A 321 0.63 -7.50 -24.13
C LEU A 321 0.26 -8.90 -23.64
N ASP A 322 0.93 -9.92 -24.16
CA ASP A 322 0.73 -11.33 -23.83
C ASP A 322 2.00 -11.98 -23.25
N VAL A 323 1.86 -13.18 -22.69
CA VAL A 323 2.96 -14.01 -22.18
C VAL A 323 3.28 -15.13 -23.15
N GLN A 324 4.49 -15.11 -23.70
CA GLN A 324 5.03 -16.22 -24.47
C GLN A 324 5.92 -17.09 -23.58
N LEU A 325 5.55 -18.35 -23.37
CA LEU A 325 6.41 -19.36 -22.76
C LEU A 325 7.49 -19.78 -23.76
N LEU A 326 8.74 -19.82 -23.31
CA LEU A 326 9.88 -20.29 -24.07
C LEU A 326 10.16 -21.75 -23.67
N SER A 327 10.08 -22.67 -24.63
CA SER A 327 10.61 -24.03 -24.46
C SER A 327 12.13 -23.96 -24.35
N GLN A 328 12.71 -24.68 -23.39
CA GLN A 328 14.15 -24.73 -23.12
C GLN A 328 14.93 -25.06 -24.40
N ASP A 329 15.66 -24.07 -24.93
CA ASP A 329 16.90 -24.24 -25.71
C ASP A 329 17.52 -22.87 -26.07
N THR A 330 17.57 -21.96 -25.10
CA THR A 330 18.38 -20.75 -25.23
C THR A 330 19.27 -20.63 -24.01
N ASN A 331 20.46 -21.20 -24.14
CA ASN A 331 21.66 -20.72 -23.44
C ASN A 331 21.93 -19.27 -23.89
N GLU A 332 21.08 -18.35 -23.46
CA GLU A 332 21.49 -16.96 -23.37
C GLU A 332 22.07 -16.79 -21.97
N GLU A 333 23.40 -16.84 -21.90
CA GLU A 333 24.14 -16.28 -20.78
C GLU A 333 23.65 -14.84 -20.61
N SER A 334 22.84 -14.60 -19.59
CA SER A 334 22.51 -13.25 -19.18
C SER A 334 23.77 -12.61 -18.61
N ASN A 335 24.53 -11.93 -19.47
CA ASN A 335 25.33 -10.79 -19.05
C ASN A 335 24.36 -9.76 -18.48
N GLU A 336 24.38 -9.53 -17.16
CA GLU A 336 23.85 -8.40 -16.37
C GLU A 336 23.35 -8.94 -15.00
N ASN A 337 23.79 -8.50 -13.82
CA ASN A 337 24.20 -7.18 -13.37
C ASN A 337 25.46 -7.31 -12.48
N LYS A 338 26.61 -6.78 -12.89
CA LYS A 338 27.65 -6.41 -11.91
C LYS A 338 27.17 -5.16 -11.20
N SER A 339 26.72 -5.30 -9.96
CA SER A 339 26.35 -4.16 -9.13
C SER A 339 27.58 -3.31 -8.84
N THR A 340 27.57 -2.04 -9.21
CA THR A 340 28.48 -1.03 -8.67
C THR A 340 27.99 -0.61 -7.28
N LEU A 341 28.03 -1.54 -6.33
CA LEU A 341 27.84 -1.21 -4.91
C LEU A 341 29.15 -0.60 -4.40
N SER A 342 29.07 0.58 -3.81
CA SER A 342 30.23 1.37 -3.38
C SER A 342 30.71 1.01 -1.97
N ASN A 343 29.89 0.31 -1.16
CA ASN A 343 30.18 -0.03 0.23
C ASN A 343 30.31 -1.56 0.43
N GLU A 344 31.34 -1.97 1.18
CA GLU A 344 31.62 -3.39 1.48
C GLU A 344 30.51 -4.06 2.29
N GLU A 345 29.86 -3.34 3.21
CA GLU A 345 28.75 -3.90 4.01
C GLU A 345 27.51 -4.16 3.16
N GLU A 346 27.16 -3.22 2.26
CA GLU A 346 26.03 -3.39 1.34
C GLU A 346 26.26 -4.57 0.41
N LYS A 347 27.51 -4.75 -0.05
CA LYS A 347 27.89 -5.89 -0.86
C LYS A 347 27.73 -7.20 -0.09
N LYS A 348 28.17 -7.28 1.17
CA LYS A 348 27.99 -8.48 2.01
C LYS A 348 26.51 -8.87 2.16
N ILE A 349 25.63 -7.91 2.42
CA ILE A 349 24.19 -8.18 2.55
C ILE A 349 23.57 -8.58 1.20
N HIS A 350 23.96 -7.90 0.12
CA HIS A 350 23.52 -8.26 -1.23
C HIS A 350 23.91 -9.70 -1.58
N ASP A 351 25.18 -10.05 -1.39
CA ASP A 351 25.71 -11.39 -1.67
C ASP A 351 25.01 -12.44 -0.79
N PHE A 352 24.78 -12.15 0.49
CA PHE A 352 24.00 -13.01 1.39
C PHE A 352 22.56 -13.24 0.90
N ILE A 353 21.85 -12.21 0.44
CA ILE A 353 20.49 -12.34 -0.11
C ILE A 353 20.52 -13.24 -1.34
N PHE A 354 21.44 -12.97 -2.27
CA PHE A 354 21.56 -13.74 -3.50
C PHE A 354 21.85 -15.22 -3.25
N GLU A 355 22.75 -15.52 -2.30
CA GLU A 355 23.08 -16.89 -1.88
C GLU A 355 21.95 -17.58 -1.12
N SER A 356 21.17 -16.83 -0.34
CA SER A 356 20.06 -17.38 0.46
C SER A 356 18.82 -17.70 -0.37
N TYR A 357 18.65 -17.03 -1.50
CA TYR A 357 17.50 -17.17 -2.40
C TYR A 357 17.96 -17.44 -3.85
N PRO A 358 18.69 -18.54 -4.11
CA PRO A 358 19.20 -18.81 -5.43
C PRO A 358 18.03 -18.99 -6.42
N THR A 359 18.14 -18.32 -7.56
CA THR A 359 17.21 -18.54 -8.67
C THR A 359 17.25 -20.01 -9.06
N LYS A 360 16.10 -20.71 -8.99
CA LYS A 360 16.03 -22.08 -9.50
C LYS A 360 16.39 -22.11 -10.99
N PRO A 361 17.01 -23.19 -11.49
CA PRO A 361 17.12 -23.40 -12.93
C PRO A 361 15.71 -23.29 -13.54
N LYS A 362 15.55 -22.36 -14.48
CA LYS A 362 14.26 -22.00 -15.08
C LYS A 362 13.57 -23.26 -15.61
N SER A 363 12.50 -23.71 -14.94
CA SER A 363 11.65 -24.77 -15.50
C SER A 363 10.91 -24.26 -16.73
N TYR A 364 10.62 -22.95 -16.80
CA TYR A 364 10.11 -22.25 -17.98
C TYR A 364 10.61 -20.80 -17.97
N ALA A 365 11.20 -20.32 -19.07
CA ALA A 365 11.41 -18.90 -19.28
C ALA A 365 10.17 -18.32 -19.95
N TYR A 366 9.84 -17.06 -19.66
CA TYR A 366 8.75 -16.36 -20.35
C TYR A 366 9.25 -15.03 -20.88
N LYS A 367 8.59 -14.55 -21.94
CA LYS A 367 8.77 -13.21 -22.49
C LYS A 367 7.42 -12.53 -22.60
N VAL A 368 7.34 -11.28 -22.16
CA VAL A 368 6.17 -10.44 -22.43
C VAL A 368 6.31 -9.89 -23.85
N VAL A 369 5.32 -10.13 -24.69
CA VAL A 369 5.33 -9.78 -26.12
C VAL A 369 4.06 -9.02 -26.49
N PRO A 370 4.05 -8.23 -27.56
CA PRO A 370 2.80 -7.69 -28.10
C PRO A 370 1.84 -8.83 -28.43
N SER A 371 0.59 -8.69 -27.99
CA SER A 371 -0.44 -9.67 -28.28
C SER A 371 -0.81 -9.65 -29.76
N LYS A 372 -1.03 -10.84 -30.33
CA LYS A 372 -1.54 -10.99 -31.71
C LYS A 372 -3.06 -11.02 -31.78
N SER A 373 -3.74 -11.13 -30.63
CA SER A 373 -5.19 -11.25 -30.48
C SER A 373 -5.70 -10.43 -29.29
N ASP A 374 -6.99 -10.13 -29.27
CA ASP A 374 -7.60 -9.46 -28.12
C ASP A 374 -7.52 -10.36 -26.88
N ILE A 375 -6.77 -9.93 -25.86
CA ILE A 375 -6.69 -10.65 -24.59
C ILE A 375 -8.00 -10.45 -23.85
N LYS A 376 -8.69 -11.57 -23.58
CA LYS A 376 -9.94 -11.56 -22.82
C LYS A 376 -9.66 -11.30 -21.35
N ILE A 377 -10.50 -10.48 -20.74
CA ILE A 377 -10.47 -10.23 -19.30
C ILE A 377 -11.24 -11.35 -18.61
N ASN A 378 -10.66 -11.93 -17.56
CA ASN A 378 -11.36 -12.83 -16.65
C ASN A 378 -12.00 -12.04 -15.52
N LYS A 379 -11.17 -11.35 -14.75
CA LYS A 379 -11.57 -10.66 -13.51
C LYS A 379 -10.87 -9.34 -13.36
N ILE A 380 -11.52 -8.45 -12.63
CA ILE A 380 -10.93 -7.21 -12.16
C ILE A 380 -11.03 -7.17 -10.64
N ILE A 381 -9.88 -7.05 -9.98
CA ILE A 381 -9.76 -6.98 -8.54
C ILE A 381 -9.50 -5.51 -8.19
N LEU A 382 -10.50 -4.86 -7.60
CA LEU A 382 -10.46 -3.46 -7.20
C LEU A 382 -10.19 -3.36 -5.71
N LYS A 383 -8.98 -2.92 -5.36
CA LYS A 383 -8.53 -2.71 -3.98
C LYS A 383 -8.59 -1.22 -3.65
N ILE A 384 -9.44 -0.82 -2.72
CA ILE A 384 -9.66 0.60 -2.37
C ILE A 384 -9.29 0.84 -0.90
N ALA A 385 -8.43 1.83 -0.66
CA ALA A 385 -8.15 2.31 0.68
C ALA A 385 -9.42 2.90 1.33
N PRO A 386 -9.72 2.57 2.60
CA PRO A 386 -10.92 3.07 3.30
C PRO A 386 -11.06 4.59 3.28
N THR A 387 -9.94 5.30 3.27
CA THR A 387 -9.87 6.77 3.22
C THR A 387 -10.57 7.35 2.00
N LEU A 388 -10.53 6.67 0.85
CA LEU A 388 -11.15 7.16 -0.38
C LEU A 388 -12.68 7.08 -0.37
N LEU A 389 -13.25 6.31 0.57
CA LEU A 389 -14.70 6.20 0.74
C LEU A 389 -15.34 7.46 1.34
N ILE A 390 -14.54 8.42 1.83
CA ILE A 390 -15.05 9.74 2.24
C ILE A 390 -15.71 10.47 1.06
N ILE A 391 -15.24 10.23 -0.16
CA ILE A 391 -15.89 10.76 -1.35
C ILE A 391 -17.14 9.92 -1.60
N PRO A 392 -18.35 10.51 -1.54
CA PRO A 392 -19.57 9.74 -1.75
C PRO A 392 -19.56 9.00 -3.10
N HIS A 393 -19.93 7.72 -3.04
CA HIS A 393 -20.02 6.83 -4.20
C HIS A 393 -18.71 6.68 -5.00
N PHE A 394 -17.55 6.85 -4.35
CA PHE A 394 -16.26 6.71 -5.00
C PHE A 394 -16.10 5.34 -5.69
N GLU A 395 -16.41 4.26 -4.97
CA GLU A 395 -16.39 2.89 -5.49
C GLU A 395 -17.30 2.73 -6.72
N ASN A 396 -18.56 3.17 -6.64
CA ASN A 396 -19.50 3.10 -7.76
C ASN A 396 -19.03 3.92 -8.96
N SER A 397 -18.37 5.05 -8.73
CA SER A 397 -17.83 5.90 -9.80
C SER A 397 -16.68 5.20 -10.51
N ILE A 398 -15.81 4.52 -9.77
CA ILE A 398 -14.73 3.70 -10.34
C ILE A 398 -15.31 2.51 -11.11
N LYS A 399 -16.29 1.79 -10.55
CA LYS A 399 -17.00 0.71 -11.27
C LYS A 399 -17.60 1.21 -12.58
N LYS A 400 -18.25 2.38 -12.58
CA LYS A 400 -18.77 3.01 -13.80
C LYS A 400 -17.65 3.34 -14.80
N ILE A 401 -16.47 3.79 -14.34
CA ILE A 401 -15.32 4.03 -15.22
C ILE A 401 -14.81 2.72 -15.82
N ILE A 402 -14.62 1.69 -14.99
CA ILE A 402 -14.16 0.36 -15.41
C ILE A 402 -15.13 -0.26 -16.43
N ASN A 403 -16.44 -0.21 -16.17
CA ASN A 403 -17.47 -0.74 -17.07
C ASN A 403 -17.52 -0.05 -18.44
N LYS A 404 -16.91 1.13 -18.62
CA LYS A 404 -16.77 1.72 -19.96
C LYS A 404 -15.76 0.96 -20.83
N TYR A 405 -14.82 0.25 -20.22
CA TYR A 405 -13.78 -0.51 -20.90
C TYR A 405 -14.07 -2.00 -20.98
N ILE A 406 -15.06 -2.50 -20.23
CA ILE A 406 -15.51 -3.89 -20.28
C ILE A 406 -16.76 -3.97 -21.17
N SER A 407 -16.64 -4.66 -22.30
CA SER A 407 -17.79 -5.00 -23.15
C SER A 407 -18.41 -6.36 -22.81
N ASP A 408 -17.68 -7.23 -22.12
CA ASP A 408 -18.10 -8.58 -21.76
C ASP A 408 -18.80 -8.61 -20.39
N PRO A 409 -20.12 -8.92 -20.32
CA PRO A 409 -20.87 -8.94 -19.06
C PRO A 409 -20.48 -10.10 -18.13
N THR A 410 -19.66 -11.05 -18.57
CA THR A 410 -19.19 -12.18 -17.75
C THR A 410 -18.00 -11.84 -16.86
N VAL A 411 -17.36 -10.67 -17.07
CA VAL A 411 -16.22 -10.24 -16.25
C VAL A 411 -16.68 -9.94 -14.84
N GLU A 412 -16.12 -10.67 -13.88
CA GLU A 412 -16.38 -10.44 -12.46
C GLU A 412 -15.51 -9.29 -11.93
N ILE A 413 -16.14 -8.32 -11.27
CA ILE A 413 -15.44 -7.26 -10.53
C ILE A 413 -15.49 -7.60 -9.04
N ILE A 414 -14.35 -8.02 -8.51
CA ILE A 414 -14.14 -8.28 -7.09
C ILE A 414 -13.72 -6.96 -6.44
N VAL A 415 -14.36 -6.58 -5.34
CA VAL A 415 -14.00 -5.38 -4.60
C VAL A 415 -13.48 -5.78 -3.24
N GLU A 416 -12.26 -5.34 -2.93
CA GLU A 416 -11.64 -5.47 -1.63
C GLU A 416 -11.48 -4.09 -1.00
N VAL A 417 -12.13 -3.88 0.15
CA VAL A 417 -12.08 -2.61 0.88
C VAL A 417 -11.56 -2.86 2.29
N GLY A 418 -10.57 -2.08 2.73
CA GLY A 418 -10.07 -2.13 4.10
C GLY A 418 -9.50 -3.50 4.50
N SER A 419 -10.01 -4.10 5.59
CA SER A 419 -9.43 -5.34 6.14
C SER A 419 -9.62 -6.57 5.24
N ASP A 420 -10.58 -6.53 4.30
CA ASP A 420 -10.87 -7.63 3.37
C ASP A 420 -9.74 -7.91 2.37
N ILE A 421 -8.89 -6.88 2.12
CA ILE A 421 -7.69 -6.93 1.27
C ILE A 421 -6.73 -8.04 1.71
N TRP A 422 -6.76 -8.44 2.98
CA TRP A 422 -5.81 -9.41 3.52
C TRP A 422 -6.28 -10.85 3.48
N SER A 423 -7.53 -11.12 3.10
CA SER A 423 -8.07 -12.48 3.11
C SER A 423 -7.19 -13.45 2.28
N VAL A 424 -6.75 -13.02 1.09
CA VAL A 424 -5.83 -13.77 0.23
C VAL A 424 -4.48 -14.03 0.90
N ASN A 425 -3.85 -13.00 1.47
CA ASN A 425 -2.55 -13.13 2.12
C ASN A 425 -2.61 -14.11 3.30
N HIS A 426 -3.67 -14.03 4.11
CA HIS A 426 -3.88 -14.96 5.22
C HIS A 426 -4.16 -16.37 4.72
N HIS A 427 -4.97 -16.53 3.67
CA HIS A 427 -5.23 -17.84 3.07
C HIS A 427 -3.94 -18.47 2.52
N PHE A 428 -3.11 -17.70 1.83
CA PHE A 428 -1.80 -18.15 1.37
C PHE A 428 -0.91 -18.55 2.55
N ALA A 429 -0.76 -17.67 3.55
CA ALA A 429 0.11 -17.91 4.69
C ALA A 429 -0.32 -19.12 5.54
N THR A 430 -1.63 -19.39 5.62
CA THR A 430 -2.18 -20.54 6.35
C THR A 430 -1.91 -21.85 5.62
N ASN A 431 -2.02 -21.85 4.29
CA ASN A 431 -1.97 -23.08 3.50
C ASN A 431 -0.59 -23.38 2.88
N CYS A 432 0.30 -22.38 2.77
CA CYS A 432 1.61 -22.53 2.12
C CYS A 432 2.72 -22.72 3.16
N ASN A 433 3.05 -23.98 3.47
CA ASN A 433 4.21 -24.35 4.30
C ASN A 433 5.43 -24.80 3.45
N ASP A 434 5.24 -24.97 2.14
CA ASP A 434 6.30 -25.44 1.26
C ASP A 434 7.29 -24.30 0.98
N LYS A 435 8.54 -24.49 1.41
CA LYS A 435 9.64 -23.53 1.21
C LYS A 435 9.87 -23.22 -0.27
N ASN A 436 9.76 -24.21 -1.17
CA ASN A 436 9.92 -23.98 -2.60
C ASN A 436 8.83 -23.09 -3.17
N MET A 437 7.59 -23.23 -2.69
CA MET A 437 6.50 -22.35 -3.07
C MET A 437 6.72 -20.94 -2.54
N MET A 438 7.15 -20.77 -1.28
CA MET A 438 7.50 -19.45 -0.74
C MET A 438 8.63 -18.78 -1.54
N LEU A 439 9.66 -19.54 -1.94
CA LEU A 439 10.74 -19.06 -2.79
C LEU A 439 10.27 -18.64 -4.18
N LEU A 440 9.28 -19.33 -4.77
CA LEU A 440 8.72 -18.98 -6.08
C LEU A 440 8.00 -17.61 -6.05
N PHE A 441 7.36 -17.29 -4.93
CA PHE A 441 6.65 -16.02 -4.75
C PHE A 441 7.52 -14.90 -4.18
N ASN A 442 8.72 -15.23 -3.67
CA ASN A 442 9.67 -14.25 -3.18
C ASN A 442 10.23 -13.41 -4.33
N LYS A 443 10.19 -12.08 -4.21
CA LYS A 443 10.60 -11.16 -5.28
C LYS A 443 12.07 -10.71 -5.24
N ASN A 444 12.91 -11.32 -4.39
CA ASN A 444 14.35 -11.02 -4.31
C ASN A 444 15.18 -12.01 -5.11
#